data_AF-A0A4V6JGS5-F1
#
_entry.id   AF-A0A4V6JGS5-F1
#
_cell.length_a   1.000
_cell.length_b   1.000
_cell.length_c   1.000
_cell.angle_alpha   90.00
_cell.angle_beta   90.00
_cell.angle_gamma   90.00
#
_symmetry.space_group_name_H-M   'P 1'
#
loop_
_entity.id
_entity.type
_entity.pdbx_description
1 polymer ?
#
loop_
_entity_poly.entity_id
_entity_poly.type
_entity_poly.pdbx_seq_one_letter_code
_entity_poly.pdbx_strand_id
1 'polypeptide(L)'
;MPKFAANLSMMFTELPFLERFAAAADAGFKAVEYLFPYDYPADLLAEKLRRHGLQQVLFNTAPGDAAAGEWVWRRCRGVKPRRAPISIARWSMRWRWAAPACT
;
A
#
# COMPACT_ATOMS: atom_id res chain seq x y z
N MET A 1 -17.36 -2.58 19.28
CA MET A 1 -16.04 -2.03 19.66
C MET A 1 -15.25 -1.76 18.37
N PRO A 2 -14.61 -0.60 18.20
CA PRO A 2 -13.92 -0.24 16.96
C PRO A 2 -12.73 -1.16 16.66
N LYS A 3 -12.48 -1.43 15.39
CA LYS A 3 -11.31 -2.18 14.91
C LYS A 3 -10.24 -1.17 14.48
N PHE A 4 -9.09 -1.20 15.14
CA PHE A 4 -7.98 -0.30 14.83
C PHE A 4 -6.99 -0.94 13.86
N ALA A 5 -6.39 -0.11 13.02
CA ALA A 5 -5.28 -0.48 12.15
C ALA A 5 -4.04 0.36 12.49
N ALA A 6 -2.86 -0.26 12.48
CA ALA A 6 -1.62 0.48 12.66
C ALA A 6 -1.23 1.17 11.35
N ASN A 7 -0.95 2.48 11.42
CA ASN A 7 -0.41 3.22 10.27
C ASN A 7 1.12 3.09 10.26
N LEU A 8 1.66 2.21 9.42
CA LEU A 8 3.10 1.88 9.38
C LEU A 8 3.96 3.00 8.78
N SER A 9 3.36 4.02 8.17
CA SER A 9 4.07 5.22 7.74
C SER A 9 4.38 6.15 8.92
N MET A 10 3.61 6.07 10.01
CA MET A 10 3.70 6.96 11.16
C MET A 10 4.09 6.24 12.46
N MET A 11 3.86 4.92 12.55
CA MET A 11 4.17 4.09 13.72
C MET A 11 5.34 3.15 13.42
N PHE A 12 6.08 2.77 14.47
CA PHE A 12 7.24 1.86 14.39
C PHE A 12 8.35 2.38 13.45
N THR A 13 8.51 3.70 13.38
CA THR A 13 9.43 4.37 12.44
C THR A 13 10.90 4.15 12.78
N GLU A 14 11.17 3.66 13.98
CA GLU A 14 12.47 3.22 14.48
C GLU A 14 12.96 1.95 13.76
N LEU A 15 12.06 1.24 13.07
CA LEU A 15 12.37 0.02 12.31
C LEU A 15 12.32 0.27 10.78
N PRO A 16 13.10 -0.49 9.99
CA PRO A 16 12.90 -0.59 8.55
C PRO A 16 11.46 -0.98 8.19
N PHE A 17 10.91 -0.43 7.10
CA PHE A 17 9.48 -0.55 6.77
C PHE A 17 8.93 -2.00 6.78
N LEU A 18 9.68 -2.95 6.21
CA LEU A 18 9.24 -4.36 6.14
C LEU A 18 9.23 -5.07 7.50
N GLU A 19 9.96 -4.56 8.49
CA GLU A 19 9.99 -5.09 9.86
C GLU A 19 8.79 -4.59 10.70
N ARG A 20 8.20 -3.46 10.31
CA ARG A 20 7.06 -2.85 11.01
C ARG A 20 5.80 -3.73 10.98
N PHE A 21 5.67 -4.63 10.00
CA PHE A 21 4.58 -5.60 9.95
C PHE A 21 4.64 -6.57 11.14
N ALA A 22 5.83 -7.04 11.51
CA ALA A 22 5.99 -7.89 12.68
C ALA A 22 5.66 -7.12 13.96
N ALA A 23 6.23 -5.91 14.11
CA ALA A 23 6.01 -5.05 15.27
C ALA A 23 4.52 -4.71 15.48
N ALA A 24 3.78 -4.44 14.41
CA ALA A 24 2.34 -4.20 14.50
C ALA A 24 1.56 -5.43 14.98
N ALA A 25 1.90 -6.62 14.48
CA ALA A 25 1.27 -7.86 14.91
C ALA A 25 1.58 -8.19 16.37
N ASP A 26 2.84 -7.98 16.79
CA ASP A 26 3.30 -8.20 18.18
C ASP A 26 2.63 -7.21 19.15
N ALA A 27 2.36 -5.98 18.70
CA ALA A 27 1.58 -5.00 19.45
C ALA A 27 0.06 -5.30 19.47
N GLY A 28 -0.38 -6.40 18.85
CA GLY A 28 -1.75 -6.88 18.88
C GLY A 28 -2.67 -6.37 17.77
N PHE A 29 -2.16 -5.58 16.82
CA PHE A 29 -2.95 -5.15 15.67
C PHE A 29 -3.28 -6.34 14.76
N LYS A 30 -4.48 -6.30 14.17
CA LYS A 30 -4.95 -7.26 13.16
C LYS A 30 -5.05 -6.66 11.76
N ALA A 31 -4.84 -5.36 11.65
CA ALA A 31 -4.91 -4.60 10.42
C ALA A 31 -3.81 -3.55 10.35
N VAL A 32 -3.38 -3.22 9.13
CA VAL A 32 -2.36 -2.20 8.86
C VAL A 32 -2.75 -1.33 7.68
N GLU A 33 -2.28 -0.10 7.70
CA GLU A 33 -2.29 0.83 6.58
C GLU A 33 -0.93 1.50 6.43
N TYR A 34 -0.67 2.05 5.25
CA TYR A 34 0.54 2.83 4.94
C TYR A 34 0.30 3.64 3.68
N LEU A 35 1.04 4.74 3.50
CA LEU A 35 0.75 5.70 2.43
C LEU A 35 1.14 5.15 1.04
N PHE A 36 2.43 4.88 0.81
CA PHE A 36 2.95 4.64 -0.54
C PHE A 36 3.86 3.40 -0.58
N PRO A 37 3.34 2.24 -1.01
CA PRO A 37 4.10 0.98 -1.03
C PRO A 37 4.96 0.75 -2.28
N TYR A 38 5.00 1.70 -3.22
CA TYR A 38 5.42 1.45 -4.61
C TYR A 38 6.90 1.08 -4.79
N ASP A 39 7.73 1.30 -3.77
CA ASP A 39 9.14 0.84 -3.75
C ASP A 39 9.27 -0.67 -3.50
N TYR A 40 8.19 -1.35 -3.14
CA TYR A 40 8.17 -2.77 -2.80
C TYR A 40 7.30 -3.60 -3.77
N PRO A 41 7.74 -4.80 -4.15
CA PRO A 41 6.91 -5.73 -4.91
C PRO A 41 5.62 -6.10 -4.17
N ALA A 42 4.51 -6.32 -4.90
CA ALA A 42 3.21 -6.66 -4.29
C ALA A 42 3.30 -7.96 -3.51
N ASP A 43 3.96 -8.95 -4.12
CA ASP A 43 4.05 -10.29 -3.57
C ASP A 43 4.83 -10.31 -2.26
N LEU A 44 5.81 -9.40 -2.11
CA LEU A 44 6.57 -9.22 -0.88
C LEU A 44 5.68 -8.65 0.23
N LEU A 45 4.90 -7.60 -0.05
CA LEU A 45 3.97 -7.03 0.94
C LEU A 45 2.86 -8.02 1.29
N ALA A 46 2.34 -8.75 0.30
CA ALA A 46 1.34 -9.78 0.52
C ALA A 46 1.90 -10.95 1.36
N GLU A 47 3.17 -11.31 1.20
CA GLU A 47 3.85 -12.27 2.06
C GLU A 47 3.93 -11.78 3.50
N LYS A 48 4.35 -10.52 3.74
CA LYS A 48 4.39 -9.94 5.09
C LYS A 48 3.01 -9.95 5.77
N LEU A 49 1.97 -9.53 5.05
CA LEU A 49 0.60 -9.55 5.56
C LEU A 49 0.16 -10.97 5.96
N ARG A 50 0.37 -11.96 5.10
CA ARG A 50 0.02 -13.36 5.39
C ARG A 50 0.82 -13.91 6.56
N ARG A 51 2.13 -13.69 6.57
CA ARG A 51 3.05 -14.20 7.59
C ARG A 51 2.68 -13.72 8.99
N HIS A 52 2.23 -12.47 9.12
CA HIS A 52 1.90 -11.86 10.40
C HIS A 52 0.39 -11.83 10.70
N GLY A 53 -0.45 -12.44 9.84
CA GLY A 53 -1.89 -12.50 10.03
C GLY A 53 -2.56 -11.12 10.01
N LEU A 54 -2.03 -10.19 9.20
CA LEU A 54 -2.48 -8.81 9.12
C LEU A 54 -3.38 -8.58 7.89
N GLN A 55 -4.42 -7.78 8.07
CA GLN A 55 -5.26 -7.29 6.99
C GLN A 55 -4.77 -5.92 6.49
N GLN A 56 -4.55 -5.78 5.18
CA GLN A 56 -4.35 -4.47 4.57
C GLN A 56 -5.67 -3.70 4.55
N VAL A 57 -5.78 -2.55 5.22
CA VAL A 57 -7.03 -1.75 5.18
C VAL A 57 -6.96 -0.55 4.24
N LEU A 58 -5.81 0.10 4.11
CA LEU A 58 -5.67 1.29 3.28
C LEU A 58 -4.24 1.47 2.76
N PHE A 59 -4.12 1.94 1.53
CA PHE A 59 -2.93 2.64 1.02
C PHE A 59 -3.35 3.62 -0.08
N ASN A 60 -2.48 4.58 -0.40
CA ASN A 60 -2.79 5.63 -1.36
C ASN A 60 -2.32 5.28 -2.78
N THR A 61 -2.98 5.85 -3.78
CA THR A 61 -2.44 5.92 -5.15
C THR A 61 -1.07 6.61 -5.17
N ALA A 62 -0.26 6.36 -6.20
CA ALA A 62 1.05 7.02 -6.33
C ALA A 62 0.90 8.56 -6.29
N PRO A 63 1.76 9.27 -5.55
CA PRO A 63 1.61 10.71 -5.32
C PRO A 63 2.00 11.59 -6.52
N GLY A 64 2.51 11.03 -7.62
CA GLY A 64 3.17 11.81 -8.68
C GLY A 64 4.62 12.14 -8.29
N ASP A 65 5.18 13.22 -8.82
CA ASP A 65 6.50 13.70 -8.40
C ASP A 65 6.40 14.57 -7.13
N ALA A 66 6.51 13.93 -5.97
CA ALA A 66 6.46 14.62 -4.69
C ALA A 66 7.62 15.61 -4.48
N ALA A 67 8.78 15.38 -5.10
CA ALA A 67 9.91 16.30 -5.01
C ALA A 67 9.66 17.58 -5.82
N ALA A 68 8.89 17.48 -6.91
CA ALA A 68 8.38 18.63 -7.67
C ALA A 68 7.11 19.28 -7.06
N GLY A 69 6.67 18.82 -5.88
CA GLY A 69 5.48 19.34 -5.20
C GLY A 69 4.15 18.80 -5.71
N GLU A 70 4.15 17.70 -6.47
CA GLU A 70 2.92 17.01 -6.87
C GLU A 70 2.43 16.06 -5.76
N TRP A 71 1.11 15.96 -5.59
CA TRP A 71 0.48 15.09 -4.58
C TRP A 71 -0.65 14.23 -5.15
N VAL A 72 -0.76 14.22 -6.47
CA VAL A 72 -1.75 13.42 -7.19
C VAL A 72 -1.19 12.98 -8.52
N TRP A 73 -1.48 11.73 -8.88
CA TRP A 73 -1.28 11.26 -10.24
C TRP A 73 -2.09 12.13 -11.22
N ARG A 74 -1.40 12.98 -11.99
CA ARG A 74 -2.03 13.69 -13.11
C ARG A 74 -2.28 12.71 -14.24
N ARG A 75 -3.49 12.72 -14.79
CA ARG A 75 -3.79 11.95 -16.00
C ARG A 75 -2.94 12.48 -17.15
N CYS A 76 -1.98 11.69 -17.61
CA CYS A 76 -1.28 11.93 -18.87
C CYS A 76 -2.32 12.12 -19.98
N ARG A 77 -2.33 13.27 -20.66
CA ARG A 77 -3.12 13.43 -21.89
C ARG A 77 -2.60 12.44 -22.92
N GLY A 78 -3.49 11.66 -23.56
CA GLY A 78 -3.12 10.72 -24.64
C GLY A 78 -2.80 9.28 -24.22
N VAL A 79 -2.64 8.97 -22.93
CA VAL A 79 -2.42 7.58 -22.47
C VAL A 79 -3.76 6.90 -22.20
N LYS A 80 -4.07 5.83 -22.94
CA LYS A 80 -5.24 4.99 -22.64
C LYS A 80 -4.99 4.26 -21.32
N PRO A 81 -5.87 4.38 -20.31
CA PRO A 81 -5.70 3.64 -19.07
C PRO A 81 -5.78 2.14 -19.37
N ARG A 82 -4.76 1.37 -18.97
CA ARG A 82 -4.95 -0.07 -18.76
C ARG A 82 -5.90 -0.19 -17.58
N ARG A 83 -7.16 -0.52 -17.85
CA ARG A 83 -8.15 -0.82 -16.81
C ARG A 83 -7.64 -2.01 -15.99
N ALA A 84 -7.04 -1.74 -14.83
CA ALA A 84 -6.98 -2.72 -13.77
C ALA A 84 -8.33 -2.65 -13.05
N PRO A 85 -9.14 -3.72 -13.04
CA PRO A 85 -10.37 -3.72 -12.27
C PRO A 85 -10.00 -3.70 -10.79
N ILE A 86 -10.18 -2.55 -10.13
CA ILE A 86 -10.22 -2.47 -8.68
C ILE A 86 -11.62 -2.96 -8.29
N SER A 87 -11.75 -4.27 -8.09
CA SER A 87 -12.96 -4.87 -7.52
C SER A 87 -12.85 -4.83 -5.99
N ILE A 88 -13.68 -4.00 -5.36
CA ILE A 88 -13.85 -3.95 -3.89
C ILE A 88 -14.55 -5.22 -3.35
N ALA A 89 -15.10 -6.08 -4.22
CA ALA A 89 -16.00 -7.16 -3.82
C ALA A 89 -15.37 -8.56 -3.73
N ARG A 90 -14.07 -8.75 -4.02
CA ARG A 90 -13.45 -10.09 -3.90
C ARG A 90 -11.98 -10.02 -3.51
N TRP A 91 -11.73 -10.30 -2.23
CA TRP A 91 -10.41 -10.42 -1.61
C TRP A 91 -9.65 -11.68 -2.08
N SER A 92 -9.45 -11.84 -3.39
CA SER A 92 -8.44 -12.76 -3.92
C SER A 92 -7.25 -11.89 -4.35
N MET A 93 -6.18 -11.93 -3.56
CA MET A 93 -4.93 -11.18 -3.79
C MET A 93 -4.38 -11.44 -5.20
N ARG A 94 -4.76 -10.60 -6.17
CA ARG A 94 -4.09 -10.50 -7.46
C ARG A 94 -3.92 -9.01 -7.78
N TRP A 95 -3.04 -8.37 -7.01
CA TRP A 95 -2.66 -6.97 -7.22
C TRP A 95 -1.69 -6.92 -8.40
N ARG A 96 -2.11 -6.32 -9.51
CA ARG A 96 -1.23 -6.04 -10.65
C ARG A 96 -0.89 -4.56 -10.56
N TRP A 97 0.30 -4.23 -10.05
CA TRP A 97 0.80 -2.86 -10.06
C TRP A 97 0.87 -2.36 -11.50
N ALA A 98 0.26 -1.21 -11.76
CA ALA A 98 0.53 -0.44 -12.96
C ALA A 98 0.66 1.02 -12.52
N ALA A 99 1.87 1.43 -12.20
CA ALA A 99 2.23 2.84 -12.38
C ALA A 99 2.35 3.02 -13.90
N PRO A 100 1.48 3.81 -14.55
CA PRO A 100 1.76 4.21 -15.93
C PRO A 100 3.03 5.06 -15.89
N ALA A 101 4.02 4.80 -16.72
CA ALA A 101 5.07 5.79 -16.94
C ALA A 101 4.48 6.91 -17.82
N CYS A 102 4.53 8.14 -17.33
CA CYS A 102 4.35 9.32 -18.17
C CYS A 102 5.75 9.65 -18.71
N THR A 103 5.98 9.40 -20.00
CA THR A 103 7.14 9.99 -20.72
C THR A 103 6.81 11.43 -21.10
#